data_AF-A0A7X7NH95-F1
#
_entry.id   AF-A0A7X7NH95-F1
#
_cell.length_a   1.000
_cell.length_b   1.000
_cell.length_c   1.000
_cell.angle_alpha   90.00
_cell.angle_beta   90.00
_cell.angle_gamma   90.00
#
_symmetry.space_group_name_H-M   'P 1'
#
loop_
_entity.id
_entity.type
_entity.pdbx_description
1 polymer ?
#
loop_
_entity_poly.entity_id
_entity_poly.type
_entity_poly.pdbx_seq_one_letter_code
_entity_poly.pdbx_strand_id
1 'polypeptide(L)'
;MKNRLLFTLILGLSLSVSAQKTVYIPRFITNEGIDPNNPSSQWCYAHSKESDNVVVFWEPGFGNDPSSAAGSYRVNINTLLNVAEKSFSMYLDSLKFAIRGSSVTDRYKLMIFLLYSTEWAAYGSGQDDLVGSLHVNPAAANYETVVAHEIGHCFQYITGCDTDGGYRYGFGPNTSGGNGFWEQCANWMSFKVFPQQQFTAGDFRNYISSNHLNILHETPRYANYFLPDYWTFKHGKDFVGKLWRESRSPEDPVETYKRLNSLTQAQFNDEIFEHASRLTTWDLPAIKSYGEKFIDSRAQVKMNLTSDNFWMIDPSVCIENYGYNSIKLNAPSQAKDVSVLFQGKAGANGFRSLNKDKGG
;
A
#
# COMPACT_ATOMS: atom_id res chain seq x y z
N MET A 1 44.06 18.83 -52.48
CA MET A 1 43.39 17.57 -52.10
C MET A 1 43.28 17.54 -50.59
N LYS A 2 42.10 17.79 -50.02
CA LYS A 2 41.86 17.78 -48.56
C LYS A 2 40.99 16.56 -48.24
N ASN A 3 41.58 15.56 -47.61
CA ASN A 3 40.91 14.33 -47.19
C ASN A 3 39.89 14.63 -46.09
N ARG A 4 38.61 14.33 -46.35
CA ARG A 4 37.57 14.27 -45.33
C ARG A 4 37.55 12.86 -44.76
N LEU A 5 37.93 12.70 -43.49
CA LEU A 5 37.63 11.48 -42.73
C LEU A 5 36.14 11.50 -42.36
N LEU A 6 35.43 10.47 -42.81
CA LEU A 6 34.05 10.19 -42.43
C LEU A 6 34.09 9.39 -41.11
N PHE A 7 33.58 9.97 -40.02
CA PHE A 7 33.35 9.25 -38.77
C PHE A 7 31.98 8.57 -38.86
N THR A 8 31.96 7.25 -39.01
CA THR A 8 30.75 6.43 -38.90
C THR A 8 30.50 6.14 -37.43
N LEU A 9 29.46 6.76 -36.85
CA LEU A 9 28.99 6.48 -35.51
C LEU A 9 28.16 5.17 -35.54
N ILE A 10 28.72 4.07 -35.03
CA ILE A 10 27.99 2.82 -34.85
C ILE A 10 27.23 2.92 -33.52
N LEU A 11 25.91 3.11 -33.60
CA LEU A 11 25.02 3.05 -32.45
C LEU A 11 24.77 1.57 -32.11
N GLY A 12 25.49 1.04 -31.11
CA GLY A 12 25.26 -0.30 -30.60
C GLY A 12 23.96 -0.36 -29.81
N LEU A 13 22.91 -0.95 -30.39
CA LEU A 13 21.73 -1.40 -29.66
C LEU A 13 22.15 -2.61 -28.79
N SER A 14 22.35 -2.36 -27.50
CA SER A 14 22.45 -3.43 -26.50
C SER A 14 21.06 -4.01 -26.26
N LEU A 15 20.75 -5.09 -26.97
CA LEU A 15 19.64 -5.96 -26.61
C LEU A 15 20.05 -6.74 -25.36
N SER A 16 19.60 -6.26 -24.19
CA SER A 16 19.70 -7.02 -22.95
C SER A 16 18.78 -8.24 -23.06
N VAL A 17 19.33 -9.39 -23.41
CA VAL A 17 18.63 -10.68 -23.28
C VAL A 17 18.53 -10.98 -21.79
N SER A 18 17.39 -10.66 -21.17
CA SER A 18 17.10 -11.12 -19.82
C SER A 18 16.89 -12.63 -19.86
N ALA A 19 17.56 -13.39 -18.98
CA ALA A 19 17.25 -14.80 -18.79
C ALA A 19 15.78 -14.95 -18.34
N GLN A 20 15.12 -16.03 -18.79
CA GLN A 20 13.75 -16.35 -18.39
C GLN A 20 13.70 -16.67 -16.89
N LYS A 21 12.77 -16.05 -16.16
CA LYS A 21 12.53 -16.34 -14.74
C LYS A 21 12.08 -17.78 -14.55
N THR A 22 12.46 -18.38 -13.44
CA THR A 22 12.12 -19.77 -13.09
C THR A 22 10.99 -19.83 -12.06
N VAL A 23 10.27 -20.94 -12.03
CA VAL A 23 9.33 -21.24 -10.93
C VAL A 23 10.13 -21.87 -9.79
N TYR A 24 10.17 -21.19 -8.64
CA TYR A 24 10.71 -21.76 -7.40
C TYR A 24 9.71 -22.77 -6.81
N ILE A 25 10.19 -23.84 -6.19
CA ILE A 25 9.35 -24.81 -5.47
C ILE A 25 9.50 -24.56 -3.96
N PRO A 26 8.50 -23.96 -3.29
CA PRO A 26 8.56 -23.67 -1.87
C PRO A 26 8.70 -24.89 -0.98
N ARG A 27 9.30 -24.70 0.20
CA ARG A 27 9.45 -25.76 1.20
C ARG A 27 8.13 -26.36 1.65
N PHE A 28 7.04 -25.60 1.69
CA PHE A 28 5.74 -26.16 2.07
C PHE A 28 5.29 -27.25 1.08
N ILE A 29 5.57 -27.08 -0.23
CA ILE A 29 5.29 -28.08 -1.27
C ILE A 29 6.18 -29.31 -1.05
N THR A 30 7.50 -29.11 -0.88
CA THR A 30 8.43 -30.25 -0.74
C THR A 30 8.24 -31.01 0.56
N ASN A 31 7.94 -30.31 1.67
CA ASN A 31 7.75 -30.92 2.98
C ASN A 31 6.48 -31.76 3.06
N GLU A 32 5.46 -31.39 2.29
CA GLU A 32 4.22 -32.17 2.14
C GLU A 32 4.36 -33.31 1.12
N GLY A 33 5.53 -33.45 0.47
CA GLY A 33 5.76 -34.49 -0.53
C GLY A 33 4.96 -34.28 -1.82
N ILE A 34 4.52 -33.05 -2.08
CA ILE A 34 3.79 -32.68 -3.29
C ILE A 34 4.77 -32.69 -4.46
N ASP A 35 4.51 -33.51 -5.48
CA ASP A 35 5.27 -33.51 -6.73
C ASP A 35 4.56 -32.63 -7.78
N PRO A 36 5.14 -31.48 -8.17
CA PRO A 36 4.54 -30.60 -9.17
C PRO A 36 4.41 -31.21 -10.57
N ASN A 37 5.11 -32.30 -10.87
CA ASN A 37 4.99 -33.00 -12.15
C ASN A 37 3.87 -34.05 -12.16
N ASN A 38 3.33 -34.41 -11.00
CA ASN A 38 2.21 -35.33 -10.90
C ASN A 38 0.89 -34.56 -11.08
N PRO A 39 0.10 -34.82 -12.14
CA PRO A 39 -1.15 -34.10 -12.39
C PRO A 39 -2.22 -34.34 -11.32
N SER A 40 -2.07 -35.35 -10.46
CA SER A 40 -2.96 -35.60 -9.33
C SER A 40 -2.59 -34.82 -8.05
N SER A 41 -1.44 -34.15 -8.02
CA SER A 41 -1.04 -33.29 -6.91
C SER A 41 -1.93 -32.07 -6.75
N GLN A 42 -2.03 -31.54 -5.53
CA GLN A 42 -2.76 -30.31 -5.25
C GLN A 42 -2.24 -29.12 -6.06
N TRP A 43 -0.91 -29.01 -6.17
CA TRP A 43 -0.22 -28.01 -6.99
C TRP A 43 0.63 -28.72 -8.03
N CYS A 44 0.33 -28.55 -9.31
CA CYS A 44 1.06 -29.20 -10.40
C CYS A 44 1.09 -28.34 -11.67
N TYR A 45 2.10 -28.57 -12.51
CA TYR A 45 2.26 -27.82 -13.76
C TYR A 45 1.13 -28.06 -14.76
N ALA A 46 0.47 -29.23 -14.71
CA ALA A 46 -0.71 -29.52 -15.52
C ALA A 46 -1.92 -28.63 -15.16
N HIS A 47 -1.98 -28.15 -13.91
CA HIS A 47 -2.97 -27.21 -13.40
C HIS A 47 -2.32 -25.85 -13.14
N SER A 48 -1.59 -25.34 -14.13
CA SER A 48 -0.91 -24.06 -14.02
C SER A 48 -0.94 -23.24 -15.30
N LYS A 49 -0.73 -21.93 -15.16
CA LYS A 49 -0.52 -21.01 -16.27
C LYS A 49 0.46 -19.92 -15.89
N GLU A 50 1.35 -19.58 -16.81
CA GLU A 50 2.41 -18.60 -16.60
C GLU A 50 2.29 -17.38 -17.52
N SER A 51 2.76 -16.25 -17.00
CA SER A 51 3.18 -15.07 -17.74
C SER A 51 4.68 -14.86 -17.51
N ASP A 52 5.27 -13.73 -17.92
CA ASP A 52 6.71 -13.48 -17.76
C ASP A 52 7.15 -13.47 -16.30
N ASN A 53 6.36 -12.84 -15.42
CA ASN A 53 6.71 -12.59 -14.02
C ASN A 53 5.91 -13.43 -13.01
N VAL A 54 4.85 -14.12 -13.44
CA VAL A 54 3.89 -14.78 -12.53
C VAL A 54 3.57 -16.19 -13.00
N VAL A 55 3.40 -17.11 -12.05
CA VAL A 55 2.79 -18.43 -12.27
C VAL A 55 1.54 -18.55 -11.40
N VAL A 56 0.44 -19.01 -11.99
CA VAL A 56 -0.78 -19.38 -11.26
C VAL A 56 -0.89 -20.89 -11.26
N PHE A 57 -0.95 -21.49 -10.08
CA PHE A 57 -1.38 -22.87 -9.85
C PHE A 57 -2.83 -22.86 -9.37
N TRP A 58 -3.61 -23.89 -9.68
CA TRP A 58 -4.95 -24.06 -9.14
C TRP A 58 -5.20 -25.49 -8.69
N GLU A 59 -6.08 -25.66 -7.69
CA GLU A 59 -6.39 -26.97 -7.16
C GLU A 59 -7.16 -27.86 -8.18
N PRO A 60 -7.04 -29.19 -8.09
CA PRO A 60 -7.64 -30.12 -9.06
C PRO A 60 -9.16 -29.98 -9.24
N GLY A 61 -9.88 -29.43 -8.25
CA GLY A 61 -11.33 -29.22 -8.31
C GLY A 61 -11.78 -28.32 -9.47
N PHE A 62 -10.91 -27.44 -10.00
CA PHE A 62 -11.22 -26.62 -11.17
C PHE A 62 -11.10 -27.38 -12.50
N GLY A 63 -10.52 -28.59 -12.50
CA GLY A 63 -10.15 -29.30 -13.72
C GLY A 63 -9.05 -28.56 -14.51
N ASN A 64 -9.07 -28.69 -15.84
CA ASN A 64 -8.02 -28.15 -16.70
C ASN A 64 -8.13 -26.63 -16.94
N ASP A 65 -9.28 -26.01 -16.65
CA ASP A 65 -9.50 -24.59 -16.93
C ASP A 65 -10.49 -23.98 -15.92
N PRO A 66 -10.01 -23.22 -14.92
CA PRO A 66 -10.85 -22.51 -13.96
C PRO A 66 -11.88 -21.55 -14.58
N SER A 67 -11.68 -21.11 -15.84
CA SER A 67 -12.65 -20.25 -16.52
C SER A 67 -13.91 -20.99 -16.98
N SER A 68 -13.81 -22.32 -17.08
CA SER A 68 -14.92 -23.23 -17.40
C SER A 68 -15.71 -23.68 -16.16
N ALA A 69 -15.20 -23.41 -14.96
CA ALA A 69 -15.87 -23.79 -13.72
C ALA A 69 -17.26 -23.14 -13.57
N ALA A 70 -18.13 -23.81 -12.82
CA ALA A 70 -19.52 -23.40 -12.62
C ALA A 70 -19.66 -22.41 -11.46
N GLY A 71 -20.60 -21.46 -11.62
CA GLY A 71 -21.05 -20.57 -10.54
C GLY A 71 -19.91 -19.79 -9.88
N SER A 72 -19.87 -19.85 -8.55
CA SER A 72 -18.91 -19.11 -7.71
C SER A 72 -17.46 -19.55 -7.85
N TYR A 73 -17.18 -20.69 -8.50
CA TYR A 73 -15.82 -21.18 -8.71
C TYR A 73 -15.17 -20.65 -9.99
N ARG A 74 -15.91 -19.92 -10.83
CA ARG A 74 -15.36 -19.44 -12.10
C ARG A 74 -14.29 -18.38 -11.88
N VAL A 75 -13.10 -18.60 -12.45
CA VAL A 75 -12.01 -17.62 -12.47
C VAL A 75 -11.40 -17.56 -13.86
N ASN A 76 -11.37 -16.37 -14.47
CA ASN A 76 -10.63 -16.18 -15.72
C ASN A 76 -9.13 -16.01 -15.41
N ILE A 77 -8.34 -17.05 -15.65
CA ILE A 77 -6.90 -17.05 -15.35
C ILE A 77 -6.14 -15.99 -16.16
N ASN A 78 -6.57 -15.64 -17.38
CA ASN A 78 -5.94 -14.55 -18.14
C ASN A 78 -6.18 -13.20 -17.48
N THR A 79 -7.40 -12.96 -16.99
CA THR A 79 -7.70 -11.72 -16.25
C THR A 79 -6.87 -11.64 -14.97
N LEU A 80 -6.79 -12.73 -14.21
CA LEU A 80 -5.97 -12.81 -13.00
C LEU A 80 -4.48 -12.52 -13.29
N LEU A 81 -3.91 -13.17 -14.31
CA LEU A 81 -2.53 -12.92 -14.75
C LEU A 81 -2.31 -11.48 -15.20
N ASN A 82 -3.26 -10.88 -15.93
CA ASN A 82 -3.14 -9.49 -16.37
C ASN A 82 -3.13 -8.50 -15.20
N VAL A 83 -3.99 -8.71 -14.19
CA VAL A 83 -3.99 -7.91 -12.96
C VAL A 83 -2.67 -8.10 -12.21
N ALA A 84 -2.19 -9.35 -12.13
CA ALA A 84 -0.95 -9.66 -11.44
C ALA A 84 0.27 -9.02 -12.10
N GLU A 85 0.40 -9.11 -13.43
CA GLU A 85 1.47 -8.47 -14.21
C GLU A 85 1.43 -6.94 -14.10
N LYS A 86 0.23 -6.35 -14.19
CA LYS A 86 0.06 -4.90 -14.00
C LYS A 86 0.50 -4.44 -12.61
N SER A 87 0.15 -5.21 -11.58
CA SER A 87 0.53 -4.94 -10.19
C SER A 87 2.03 -5.12 -9.99
N PHE A 88 2.60 -6.21 -10.52
CA PHE A 88 4.02 -6.52 -10.49
C PHE A 88 4.85 -5.39 -11.10
N SER A 89 4.51 -4.91 -12.30
CA SER A 89 5.22 -3.78 -12.93
C SER A 89 5.04 -2.47 -12.15
N MET A 90 3.84 -2.20 -11.61
CA MET A 90 3.65 -1.03 -10.75
C MET A 90 4.60 -1.07 -9.54
N TYR A 91 4.73 -2.22 -8.86
CA TYR A 91 5.48 -2.33 -7.61
C TYR A 91 6.98 -2.46 -7.82
N LEU A 92 7.42 -3.10 -8.91
CA LEU A 92 8.82 -3.20 -9.28
C LEU A 92 9.34 -1.93 -9.98
N ASP A 93 8.65 -1.45 -11.00
CA ASP A 93 9.20 -0.43 -11.91
C ASP A 93 8.82 0.99 -11.49
N SER A 94 7.57 1.20 -11.04
CA SER A 94 7.07 2.53 -10.69
C SER A 94 7.32 2.90 -9.23
N LEU A 95 6.96 2.02 -8.30
CA LEU A 95 7.07 2.27 -6.86
C LEU A 95 8.40 1.76 -6.28
N LYS A 96 9.06 0.85 -7.00
CA LYS A 96 10.38 0.28 -6.69
C LYS A 96 10.48 -0.40 -5.33
N PHE A 97 9.45 -1.11 -4.86
CA PHE A 97 9.58 -1.89 -3.61
C PHE A 97 10.72 -2.92 -3.69
N ALA A 98 10.98 -3.43 -4.90
CA ALA A 98 12.20 -4.15 -5.23
C ALA A 98 12.99 -3.41 -6.33
N ILE A 99 14.27 -3.74 -6.50
CA ILE A 99 15.15 -3.12 -7.50
C ILE A 99 15.59 -4.16 -8.53
N ARG A 100 15.17 -3.95 -9.79
CA ARG A 100 15.54 -4.77 -10.95
C ARG A 100 17.07 -4.90 -11.07
N GLY A 101 17.53 -6.10 -11.39
CA GLY A 101 18.95 -6.47 -11.46
C GLY A 101 19.59 -6.80 -10.12
N SER A 102 18.86 -6.65 -9.00
CA SER A 102 19.34 -6.92 -7.65
C SER A 102 18.29 -7.60 -6.76
N SER A 103 17.19 -8.06 -7.34
CA SER A 103 16.06 -8.62 -6.59
C SER A 103 15.92 -10.12 -6.82
N VAL A 104 15.38 -10.83 -5.85
CA VAL A 104 14.92 -12.22 -6.05
C VAL A 104 13.89 -12.32 -7.19
N THR A 105 13.16 -11.23 -7.46
CA THR A 105 12.20 -11.13 -8.58
C THR A 105 12.85 -11.23 -9.95
N ASP A 106 14.16 -11.00 -10.09
CA ASP A 106 14.88 -11.18 -11.36
C ASP A 106 15.07 -12.67 -11.68
N ARG A 107 14.97 -13.55 -10.68
CA ARG A 107 15.23 -14.99 -10.80
C ARG A 107 13.96 -15.82 -10.76
N TYR A 108 13.00 -15.43 -9.92
CA TYR A 108 11.81 -16.22 -9.63
C TYR A 108 10.52 -15.51 -10.03
N LYS A 109 9.56 -16.30 -10.55
CA LYS A 109 8.19 -15.84 -10.80
C LYS A 109 7.42 -15.75 -9.47
N LEU A 110 6.63 -14.69 -9.30
CA LEU A 110 5.65 -14.61 -8.21
C LEU A 110 4.64 -15.75 -8.37
N MET A 111 4.24 -16.37 -7.25
CA MET A 111 3.37 -17.54 -7.27
C MET A 111 1.96 -17.18 -6.80
N ILE A 112 0.94 -17.61 -7.53
CA ILE A 112 -0.46 -17.52 -7.11
C ILE A 112 -1.03 -18.92 -6.99
N PHE A 113 -1.63 -19.25 -5.86
CA PHE A 113 -2.29 -20.51 -5.57
C PHE A 113 -3.80 -20.28 -5.47
N LEU A 114 -4.54 -20.70 -6.49
CA LEU A 114 -6.00 -20.57 -6.55
C LEU A 114 -6.65 -21.76 -5.83
N LEU A 115 -7.28 -21.47 -4.69
CA LEU A 115 -7.95 -22.42 -3.82
C LEU A 115 -9.35 -22.75 -4.35
N TYR A 116 -9.70 -24.03 -4.43
CA TYR A 116 -11.04 -24.51 -4.76
C TYR A 116 -11.93 -24.44 -3.51
N SER A 117 -12.31 -23.23 -3.12
CA SER A 117 -13.17 -22.98 -1.96
C SER A 117 -14.08 -21.77 -2.18
N THR A 118 -15.24 -21.74 -1.53
CA THR A 118 -16.09 -20.55 -1.43
C THR A 118 -15.85 -19.74 -0.15
N GLU A 119 -15.05 -20.26 0.78
CA GLU A 119 -14.62 -19.49 1.96
C GLU A 119 -13.63 -18.40 1.54
N TRP A 120 -13.77 -17.19 2.09
CA TRP A 120 -12.91 -16.06 1.73
C TRP A 120 -11.44 -16.39 2.02
N ALA A 121 -10.60 -16.24 1.00
CA ALA A 121 -9.17 -16.37 1.12
C ALA A 121 -8.49 -15.36 0.20
N ALA A 122 -7.67 -14.50 0.80
CA ALA A 122 -6.81 -13.54 0.14
C ALA A 122 -5.62 -13.34 1.07
N TYR A 123 -4.51 -14.02 0.77
CA TYR A 123 -3.35 -14.05 1.64
C TYR A 123 -2.07 -13.87 0.81
N GLY A 124 -1.62 -12.62 0.70
CA GLY A 124 -0.34 -12.23 0.12
C GLY A 124 0.78 -12.27 1.15
N SER A 125 1.91 -12.87 0.77
CA SER A 125 3.12 -12.95 1.61
C SER A 125 4.30 -13.40 0.73
N GLY A 126 5.23 -14.18 1.28
CA GLY A 126 6.19 -14.93 0.49
C GLY A 126 6.65 -16.22 1.15
N GLN A 127 7.52 -16.92 0.45
CA GLN A 127 8.03 -18.23 0.84
C GLN A 127 9.55 -18.23 0.83
N ASP A 128 10.11 -18.84 1.87
CA ASP A 128 11.54 -19.18 2.01
C ASP A 128 12.51 -18.01 1.81
N ASP A 129 12.08 -16.77 2.04
CA ASP A 129 12.81 -15.53 1.76
C ASP A 129 13.29 -15.42 0.29
N LEU A 130 12.56 -16.03 -0.64
CA LEU A 130 12.94 -16.11 -2.06
C LEU A 130 11.86 -15.67 -3.04
N VAL A 131 10.58 -15.86 -2.72
CA VAL A 131 9.50 -15.60 -3.68
C VAL A 131 8.28 -15.02 -2.99
N GLY A 132 7.60 -14.08 -3.66
CA GLY A 132 6.27 -13.64 -3.25
C GLY A 132 5.20 -14.69 -3.59
N SER A 133 4.24 -14.89 -2.70
CA SER A 133 3.17 -15.88 -2.89
C SER A 133 1.81 -15.33 -2.47
N LEU A 134 0.79 -15.59 -3.28
CA LEU A 134 -0.60 -15.24 -3.02
C LEU A 134 -1.45 -16.51 -2.98
N HIS A 135 -2.16 -16.75 -1.87
CA HIS A 135 -3.21 -17.78 -1.81
C HIS A 135 -4.58 -17.10 -1.88
N VAL A 136 -5.42 -17.51 -2.83
CA VAL A 136 -6.65 -16.78 -3.15
C VAL A 136 -7.78 -17.72 -3.53
N ASN A 137 -9.01 -17.42 -3.09
CA ASN A 137 -10.21 -18.12 -3.58
C ASN A 137 -10.81 -17.41 -4.82
N PRO A 138 -11.81 -17.99 -5.51
CA PRO A 138 -12.44 -17.37 -6.67
C PRO A 138 -13.07 -16.00 -6.42
N ALA A 139 -13.65 -15.76 -5.23
CA ALA A 139 -14.26 -14.48 -4.91
C ALA A 139 -13.22 -13.35 -4.89
N ALA A 140 -12.08 -13.58 -4.23
CA ALA A 140 -10.99 -12.63 -4.15
C ALA A 140 -10.22 -12.52 -5.49
N ALA A 141 -10.00 -13.62 -6.20
CA ALA A 141 -9.29 -13.63 -7.49
C ALA A 141 -10.02 -12.84 -8.59
N ASN A 142 -11.34 -12.69 -8.48
CA ASN A 142 -12.15 -11.89 -9.40
C ASN A 142 -12.29 -10.41 -8.98
N TYR A 143 -11.67 -9.99 -7.88
CA TYR A 143 -11.70 -8.60 -7.41
C TYR A 143 -10.32 -7.96 -7.57
N GLU A 144 -10.15 -7.15 -8.62
CA GLU A 144 -8.83 -6.71 -9.10
C GLU A 144 -8.01 -5.96 -8.03
N THR A 145 -8.65 -5.14 -7.20
CA THR A 145 -7.95 -4.40 -6.12
C THR A 145 -7.56 -5.28 -4.95
N VAL A 146 -8.25 -6.39 -4.70
CA VAL A 146 -7.82 -7.39 -3.71
C VAL A 146 -6.58 -8.11 -4.23
N VAL A 147 -6.59 -8.58 -5.48
CA VAL A 147 -5.40 -9.21 -6.08
C VAL A 147 -4.19 -8.25 -6.06
N ALA A 148 -4.40 -6.98 -6.42
CA ALA A 148 -3.33 -5.98 -6.37
C ALA A 148 -2.85 -5.72 -4.94
N HIS A 149 -3.76 -5.63 -3.96
CA HIS A 149 -3.43 -5.50 -2.54
C HIS A 149 -2.54 -6.65 -2.06
N GLU A 150 -2.95 -7.90 -2.32
CA GLU A 150 -2.19 -9.06 -1.87
C GLU A 150 -0.84 -9.19 -2.57
N ILE A 151 -0.75 -8.82 -3.85
CA ILE A 151 0.56 -8.72 -4.53
C ILE A 151 1.40 -7.58 -3.93
N GLY A 152 0.77 -6.55 -3.37
CA GLY A 152 1.43 -5.54 -2.55
C GLY A 152 2.15 -6.17 -1.36
N HIS A 153 1.47 -7.06 -0.61
CA HIS A 153 2.10 -7.84 0.46
C HIS A 153 3.24 -8.73 -0.03
N CYS A 154 3.13 -9.33 -1.22
CA CYS A 154 4.23 -10.05 -1.83
C CYS A 154 5.47 -9.16 -2.01
N PHE A 155 5.30 -7.92 -2.47
CA PHE A 155 6.41 -6.97 -2.65
C PHE A 155 6.96 -6.39 -1.35
N GLN A 156 6.10 -6.20 -0.34
CA GLN A 156 6.53 -5.87 1.01
C GLN A 156 7.38 -6.99 1.62
N TYR A 157 6.98 -8.25 1.41
CA TYR A 157 7.80 -9.40 1.75
C TYR A 157 9.12 -9.35 0.96
N ILE A 158 9.10 -9.31 -0.37
CA ILE A 158 10.31 -9.26 -1.21
C ILE A 158 11.29 -8.16 -0.79
N THR A 159 10.80 -7.00 -0.34
CA THR A 159 11.66 -5.93 0.20
C THR A 159 12.58 -6.43 1.31
N GLY A 160 12.05 -7.22 2.26
CA GLY A 160 12.85 -7.82 3.32
C GLY A 160 13.62 -9.08 2.92
N CYS A 161 13.38 -9.64 1.72
CA CYS A 161 14.28 -10.64 1.14
C CYS A 161 15.52 -9.97 0.54
N ASP A 162 15.32 -8.82 -0.11
CA ASP A 162 16.36 -8.12 -0.86
C ASP A 162 17.18 -7.15 0.02
N THR A 163 16.68 -6.79 1.21
CA THR A 163 17.28 -5.78 2.09
C THR A 163 17.10 -6.12 3.57
N ASP A 164 17.84 -5.46 4.47
CA ASP A 164 17.63 -5.52 5.92
C ASP A 164 16.37 -4.74 6.39
N GLY A 165 15.66 -4.09 5.46
CA GLY A 165 14.45 -3.31 5.72
C GLY A 165 13.15 -4.11 5.53
N GLY A 166 12.06 -3.38 5.38
CA GLY A 166 10.74 -3.92 5.02
C GLY A 166 9.75 -4.05 6.17
N TYR A 167 9.97 -3.44 7.34
CA TYR A 167 9.02 -3.39 8.47
C TYR A 167 8.37 -4.73 8.87
N ARG A 168 9.12 -5.84 8.81
CA ARG A 168 8.66 -7.18 9.21
C ARG A 168 8.58 -7.36 10.75
N TYR A 169 8.08 -6.35 11.45
CA TYR A 169 8.00 -6.27 12.90
C TYR A 169 6.86 -5.34 13.35
N GLY A 170 6.40 -5.49 14.60
CA GLY A 170 5.42 -4.58 15.20
C GLY A 170 6.07 -3.31 15.75
N PHE A 171 5.29 -2.22 15.86
CA PHE A 171 5.81 -0.92 16.32
C PHE A 171 5.67 -0.69 17.84
N GLY A 172 5.28 -1.73 18.58
CA GLY A 172 5.26 -1.70 20.04
C GLY A 172 6.67 -1.90 20.65
N PRO A 173 6.80 -1.76 21.99
CA PRO A 173 8.04 -2.02 22.70
C PRO A 173 8.62 -3.39 22.35
N ASN A 174 9.94 -3.47 22.15
CA ASN A 174 10.64 -4.70 21.72
C ASN A 174 10.02 -5.33 20.46
N THR A 175 9.64 -4.52 19.48
CA THR A 175 9.06 -4.97 18.20
C THR A 175 7.75 -5.75 18.33
N SER A 176 7.01 -5.55 19.43
CA SER A 176 5.76 -6.26 19.71
C SER A 176 4.54 -5.62 19.05
N GLY A 177 3.42 -6.32 19.06
CA GLY A 177 2.14 -5.81 18.57
C GLY A 177 1.99 -5.88 17.05
N GLY A 178 1.05 -5.08 16.54
CA GLY A 178 0.72 -5.02 15.11
C GLY A 178 1.60 -4.04 14.33
N ASN A 179 1.42 -4.10 13.01
CA ASN A 179 1.94 -3.13 12.06
C ASN A 179 0.81 -2.78 11.08
N GLY A 180 -0.07 -1.87 11.48
CA GLY A 180 -1.15 -1.38 10.62
C GLY A 180 -0.64 -0.72 9.33
N PHE A 181 0.59 -0.19 9.31
CA PHE A 181 1.19 0.40 8.11
C PHE A 181 1.40 -0.62 6.99
N TRP A 182 1.59 -1.90 7.33
CA TRP A 182 1.67 -3.00 6.36
C TRP A 182 0.42 -3.06 5.48
N GLU A 183 -0.75 -3.07 6.11
CA GLU A 183 -2.08 -3.11 5.47
C GLU A 183 -2.41 -1.80 4.75
N GLN A 184 -2.17 -0.66 5.41
CA GLN A 184 -2.41 0.67 4.83
C GLN A 184 -1.61 0.87 3.55
N CYS A 185 -0.35 0.42 3.54
CA CYS A 185 0.53 0.54 2.39
C CYS A 185 0.10 -0.39 1.25
N ALA A 186 -0.33 -1.63 1.53
CA ALA A 186 -0.86 -2.54 0.50
C ALA A 186 -2.15 -2.00 -0.15
N ASN A 187 -3.04 -1.38 0.64
CA ASN A 187 -4.19 -0.66 0.10
C ASN A 187 -3.79 0.54 -0.76
N TRP A 188 -2.84 1.36 -0.32
CA TRP A 188 -2.32 2.44 -1.16
C TRP A 188 -1.74 1.92 -2.48
N MET A 189 -0.94 0.84 -2.41
CA MET A 189 -0.34 0.18 -3.58
C MET A 189 -1.41 -0.32 -4.55
N SER A 190 -2.49 -0.94 -4.08
CA SER A 190 -3.58 -1.39 -4.94
C SER A 190 -4.27 -0.23 -5.67
N PHE A 191 -4.46 0.91 -4.98
CA PHE A 191 -4.98 2.12 -5.60
C PHE A 191 -4.01 2.80 -6.55
N LYS A 192 -2.70 2.53 -6.49
CA LYS A 192 -1.78 3.00 -7.55
C LYS A 192 -1.93 2.18 -8.84
N VAL A 193 -2.42 0.95 -8.74
CA VAL A 193 -2.80 0.11 -9.89
C VAL A 193 -4.18 0.47 -10.41
N PHE A 194 -5.14 0.76 -9.52
CA PHE A 194 -6.54 1.07 -9.82
C PHE A 194 -7.01 2.37 -9.13
N PRO A 195 -6.53 3.55 -9.56
CA PRO A 195 -6.73 4.81 -8.84
C PRO A 195 -8.19 5.26 -8.75
N GLN A 196 -9.04 4.83 -9.68
CA GLN A 196 -10.47 5.12 -9.70
C GLN A 196 -11.22 4.52 -8.51
N GLN A 197 -10.64 3.52 -7.84
CA GLN A 197 -11.26 2.87 -6.67
C GLN A 197 -10.90 3.51 -5.33
N GLN A 198 -9.91 4.41 -5.29
CA GLN A 198 -9.36 4.94 -4.03
C GLN A 198 -10.41 5.64 -3.15
N PHE A 199 -11.40 6.30 -3.76
CA PHE A 199 -12.45 7.04 -3.04
C PHE A 199 -13.78 6.28 -2.95
N THR A 200 -13.92 5.16 -3.67
CA THR A 200 -15.16 4.38 -3.75
C THR A 200 -15.09 3.05 -3.01
N ALA A 201 -13.88 2.62 -2.63
CA ALA A 201 -13.65 1.45 -1.78
C ALA A 201 -14.24 1.63 -0.38
N GLY A 202 -14.61 0.51 0.26
CA GLY A 202 -15.28 0.49 1.57
C GLY A 202 -14.55 1.25 2.68
N ASP A 203 -13.21 1.21 2.65
CA ASP A 203 -12.36 1.82 3.68
C ASP A 203 -12.27 3.35 3.61
N PHE A 204 -12.73 3.98 2.53
CA PHE A 204 -12.74 5.45 2.43
C PHE A 204 -13.57 6.10 3.55
N ARG A 205 -14.74 5.52 3.86
CA ARG A 205 -15.58 6.01 4.97
C ARG A 205 -14.90 5.82 6.32
N ASN A 206 -14.18 4.72 6.50
CA ASN A 206 -13.40 4.48 7.71
C ASN A 206 -12.30 5.54 7.86
N TYR A 207 -11.56 5.85 6.78
CA TYR A 207 -10.52 6.88 6.78
C TYR A 207 -11.04 8.24 7.26
N ILE A 208 -12.08 8.75 6.63
CA ILE A 208 -12.62 10.08 6.97
C ILE A 208 -13.33 10.14 8.33
N SER A 209 -13.58 8.98 8.97
CA SER A 209 -14.07 8.90 10.34
C SER A 209 -12.95 8.80 11.38
N SER A 210 -11.74 8.43 10.95
CA SER A 210 -10.60 8.10 11.81
C SER A 210 -9.37 8.98 11.57
N ASN A 211 -9.44 9.97 10.67
CA ASN A 211 -8.32 10.86 10.34
C ASN A 211 -7.81 11.72 11.52
N HIS A 212 -8.57 11.78 12.62
CA HIS A 212 -8.14 12.40 13.87
C HIS A 212 -7.17 11.53 14.68
N LEU A 213 -7.09 10.23 14.40
CA LEU A 213 -6.18 9.30 15.07
C LEU A 213 -4.75 9.45 14.54
N ASN A 214 -3.80 8.89 15.27
CA ASN A 214 -2.40 8.87 14.86
C ASN A 214 -2.25 8.11 13.55
N ILE A 215 -1.29 8.53 12.73
CA ILE A 215 -1.06 7.91 11.41
C ILE A 215 -0.68 6.42 11.48
N LEU A 216 -0.20 5.92 12.63
CA LEU A 216 0.11 4.51 12.87
C LEU A 216 -0.95 3.83 13.76
N HIS A 217 -2.11 4.45 14.00
CA HIS A 217 -3.15 3.88 14.82
C HIS A 217 -3.72 2.59 14.19
N GLU A 218 -3.92 1.56 15.00
CA GLU A 218 -4.35 0.23 14.53
C GLU A 218 -5.83 0.15 14.13
N THR A 219 -6.72 0.94 14.76
CA THR A 219 -8.16 0.97 14.40
C THR A 219 -8.40 1.15 12.88
N PRO A 220 -7.81 2.14 12.19
CA PRO A 220 -7.94 2.28 10.74
C PRO A 220 -6.91 1.43 9.96
N ARG A 221 -6.67 0.19 10.38
CA ARG A 221 -5.71 -0.74 9.76
C ARG A 221 -5.79 -0.79 8.23
N TYR A 222 -6.99 -0.80 7.66
CA TYR A 222 -7.17 -0.84 6.21
C TYR A 222 -7.41 0.53 5.57
N ALA A 223 -7.53 1.61 6.34
CA ALA A 223 -8.08 2.86 5.85
C ALA A 223 -7.08 4.02 5.72
N ASN A 224 -5.98 4.01 6.46
CA ASN A 224 -5.06 5.16 6.47
C ASN A 224 -4.04 5.17 5.30
N TYR A 225 -4.52 4.98 4.07
CA TYR A 225 -3.71 4.83 2.86
C TYR A 225 -3.42 6.14 2.11
N PHE A 226 -3.81 7.31 2.62
CA PHE A 226 -3.56 8.60 1.96
C PHE A 226 -2.21 9.25 2.32
N LEU A 227 -1.61 8.89 3.45
CA LEU A 227 -0.29 9.40 3.84
C LEU A 227 0.80 9.13 2.79
N PRO A 228 0.89 7.91 2.19
CA PRO A 228 1.82 7.66 1.09
C PRO A 228 1.60 8.53 -0.16
N ASP A 229 0.37 8.99 -0.44
CA ASP A 229 0.13 9.92 -1.56
C ASP A 229 0.78 11.29 -1.31
N TYR A 230 0.75 11.78 -0.07
CA TYR A 230 1.44 13.02 0.28
C TYR A 230 2.96 12.85 0.24
N TRP A 231 3.48 11.74 0.78
CA TRP A 231 4.92 11.48 0.74
C TRP A 231 5.45 11.34 -0.68
N THR A 232 4.71 10.69 -1.58
CA THR A 232 5.09 10.61 -3.01
C THR A 232 4.91 11.92 -3.75
N PHE A 233 3.94 12.76 -3.35
CA PHE A 233 3.85 14.13 -3.83
C PHE A 233 5.08 14.96 -3.44
N LYS A 234 5.62 14.78 -2.23
CA LYS A 234 6.80 15.51 -1.74
C LYS A 234 8.11 15.01 -2.31
N HIS A 235 8.31 13.70 -2.34
CA HIS A 235 9.63 13.09 -2.56
C HIS A 235 9.73 12.23 -3.81
N GLY A 236 8.66 12.21 -4.63
CA GLY A 236 8.61 11.44 -5.87
C GLY A 236 7.94 10.07 -5.70
N LYS A 237 7.53 9.51 -6.84
CA LYS A 237 6.66 8.32 -6.92
C LYS A 237 7.27 7.06 -6.26
N ASP A 238 8.59 6.91 -6.29
CA ASP A 238 9.31 5.75 -5.75
C ASP A 238 9.77 5.92 -4.29
N PHE A 239 9.46 7.06 -3.66
CA PHE A 239 9.90 7.35 -2.31
C PHE A 239 9.38 6.35 -1.29
N VAL A 240 8.12 5.91 -1.40
CA VAL A 240 7.56 4.94 -0.45
C VAL A 240 8.30 3.60 -0.56
N GLY A 241 8.63 3.14 -1.77
CA GLY A 241 9.48 1.96 -1.92
C GLY A 241 10.86 2.16 -1.28
N LYS A 242 11.46 3.35 -1.43
CA LYS A 242 12.73 3.70 -0.75
C LYS A 242 12.60 3.64 0.76
N LEU A 243 11.52 4.19 1.32
CA LEU A 243 11.21 4.18 2.74
C LEU A 243 11.07 2.75 3.29
N TRP A 244 10.50 1.82 2.51
CA TRP A 244 10.45 0.41 2.89
C TRP A 244 11.82 -0.25 2.86
N ARG A 245 12.54 -0.15 1.74
CA ARG A 245 13.88 -0.75 1.55
C ARG A 245 14.93 -0.24 2.54
N GLU A 246 14.85 1.02 2.94
CA GLU A 246 15.85 1.65 3.82
C GLU A 246 15.43 1.73 5.30
N SER A 247 14.28 1.16 5.67
CA SER A 247 13.86 1.06 7.08
C SER A 247 14.85 0.22 7.90
N ARG A 248 14.92 0.49 9.21
CA ARG A 248 15.83 -0.22 10.13
C ARG A 248 15.05 -0.62 11.36
N SER A 249 15.05 -1.89 11.74
CA SER A 249 14.43 -2.29 13.01
C SER A 249 15.14 -1.59 14.20
N PRO A 250 14.41 -0.97 15.15
CA PRO A 250 12.95 -1.00 15.33
C PRO A 250 12.21 0.27 14.88
N GLU A 251 12.75 1.05 13.92
CA GLU A 251 12.13 2.28 13.42
C GLU A 251 10.71 2.06 12.94
N ASP A 252 9.81 2.97 13.29
CA ASP A 252 8.52 3.09 12.62
C ASP A 252 8.66 3.87 11.27
N PRO A 253 7.59 3.96 10.45
CA PRO A 253 7.63 4.69 9.19
C PRO A 253 7.88 6.19 9.33
N VAL A 254 7.49 6.80 10.45
CA VAL A 254 7.71 8.22 10.76
C VAL A 254 9.18 8.46 11.05
N GLU A 255 9.79 7.62 11.87
CA GLU A 255 11.22 7.68 12.21
C GLU A 255 12.08 7.47 10.96
N THR A 256 11.73 6.47 10.14
CA THR A 256 12.40 6.23 8.85
C THR A 256 12.26 7.44 7.93
N TYR A 257 11.05 7.98 7.76
CA TYR A 257 10.78 9.15 6.93
C TYR A 257 11.64 10.35 7.36
N LYS A 258 11.65 10.66 8.67
CA LYS A 258 12.42 11.77 9.22
C LYS A 258 13.91 11.57 9.00
N ARG A 259 14.43 10.36 9.22
CA ARG A 259 15.85 10.04 9.00
C ARG A 259 16.24 10.21 7.53
N LEU A 260 15.47 9.63 6.61
CA LEU A 260 15.77 9.68 5.17
C LEU A 260 15.75 11.11 4.61
N ASN A 261 14.94 11.98 5.20
CA ASN A 261 14.79 13.37 4.78
C ASN A 261 15.52 14.37 5.70
N SER A 262 16.29 13.89 6.68
CA SER A 262 17.01 14.70 7.67
C SER A 262 16.14 15.76 8.37
N LEU A 263 14.90 15.39 8.72
CA LEU A 263 13.92 16.30 9.29
C LEU A 263 14.03 16.37 10.82
N THR A 264 14.00 17.60 11.34
CA THR A 264 13.67 17.84 12.75
C THR A 264 12.19 17.54 13.03
N GLN A 265 11.82 17.44 14.30
CA GLN A 265 10.40 17.25 14.67
C GLN A 265 9.52 18.40 14.18
N ALA A 266 9.99 19.65 14.28
CA ALA A 266 9.23 20.82 13.85
C ALA A 266 8.96 20.79 12.34
N GLN A 267 9.97 20.49 11.52
CA GLN A 267 9.79 20.36 10.07
C GLN A 267 8.85 19.22 9.70
N PHE A 268 8.91 18.09 10.42
CA PHE A 268 7.96 17.00 10.21
C PHE A 268 6.52 17.41 10.57
N ASN A 269 6.33 18.17 11.66
CA ASN A 269 5.02 18.70 12.02
C ASN A 269 4.47 19.65 10.94
N ASP A 270 5.32 20.51 10.37
CA ASP A 270 4.94 21.41 9.26
C ASP A 270 4.46 20.60 8.04
N GLU A 271 5.14 19.51 7.71
CA GLU A 271 4.74 18.63 6.61
C GLU A 271 3.43 17.89 6.90
N ILE A 272 3.22 17.41 8.13
CA ILE A 272 1.95 16.77 8.50
C ILE A 272 0.79 17.78 8.51
N PHE A 273 1.05 19.04 8.86
CA PHE A 273 0.07 20.11 8.72
C PHE A 273 -0.29 20.38 7.25
N GLU A 274 0.70 20.41 6.34
CA GLU A 274 0.43 20.53 4.91
C GLU A 274 -0.34 19.32 4.37
N HIS A 275 0.02 18.10 4.79
CA HIS A 275 -0.73 16.88 4.48
C HIS A 275 -2.21 17.03 4.87
N ALA A 276 -2.50 17.42 6.12
CA ALA A 276 -3.86 17.63 6.61
C ALA A 276 -4.61 18.71 5.82
N SER A 277 -3.92 19.82 5.52
CA SER A 277 -4.47 20.95 4.76
C SER A 277 -4.86 20.54 3.35
N ARG A 278 -3.99 19.82 2.65
CA ARG A 278 -4.26 19.33 1.29
C ARG A 278 -5.34 18.26 1.27
N LEU A 279 -5.29 17.28 2.18
CA LEU A 279 -6.27 16.19 2.21
C LEU A 279 -7.66 16.61 2.67
N THR A 280 -7.81 17.79 3.28
CA THR A 280 -9.13 18.37 3.58
C THR A 280 -9.92 18.62 2.29
N THR A 281 -9.25 18.93 1.18
CA THR A 281 -9.87 19.16 -0.14
C THR A 281 -9.33 18.24 -1.24
N TRP A 282 -8.57 17.21 -0.85
CA TRP A 282 -7.90 16.26 -1.75
C TRP A 282 -6.94 16.94 -2.74
N ASP A 283 -6.33 18.06 -2.36
CA ASP A 283 -5.47 18.88 -3.21
C ASP A 283 -4.05 18.31 -3.35
N LEU A 284 -3.99 17.11 -3.91
CA LEU A 284 -2.79 16.42 -4.35
C LEU A 284 -2.95 16.09 -5.84
N PRO A 285 -2.03 16.50 -6.74
CA PRO A 285 -2.20 16.36 -8.18
C PRO A 285 -2.59 14.96 -8.66
N ALA A 286 -2.04 13.92 -8.03
CA ALA A 286 -2.27 12.52 -8.41
C ALA A 286 -3.68 11.99 -8.06
N ILE A 287 -4.36 12.60 -7.08
CA ILE A 287 -5.64 12.09 -6.56
C ILE A 287 -6.78 13.10 -6.66
N LYS A 288 -6.50 14.38 -6.95
CA LYS A 288 -7.46 15.48 -6.95
C LYS A 288 -8.69 15.22 -7.82
N SER A 289 -8.50 14.76 -9.05
CA SER A 289 -9.61 14.48 -9.97
C SER A 289 -10.49 13.30 -9.53
N TYR A 290 -9.94 12.36 -8.76
CA TYR A 290 -10.72 11.27 -8.18
C TYR A 290 -11.45 11.71 -6.89
N GLY A 291 -10.86 12.63 -6.13
CA GLY A 291 -11.35 13.09 -4.84
C GLY A 291 -12.31 14.27 -4.88
N GLU A 292 -12.38 15.04 -5.98
CA GLU A 292 -13.13 16.31 -6.02
C GLU A 292 -14.60 16.19 -5.58
N LYS A 293 -15.26 15.07 -5.89
CA LYS A 293 -16.67 14.80 -5.53
C LYS A 293 -16.85 14.39 -4.06
N PHE A 294 -15.75 14.12 -3.36
CA PHE A 294 -15.73 13.59 -2.00
C PHE A 294 -15.28 14.64 -0.97
N ILE A 295 -15.07 15.90 -1.35
CA ILE A 295 -14.69 16.99 -0.42
C ILE A 295 -15.72 17.08 0.73
N ASP A 296 -17.00 17.07 0.38
CA ASP A 296 -18.12 17.14 1.33
C ASP A 296 -18.50 15.78 1.96
N SER A 297 -17.70 14.72 1.80
CA SER A 297 -18.00 13.41 2.40
C SER A 297 -17.78 13.36 3.92
N ARG A 298 -17.00 14.30 4.47
CA ARG A 298 -16.76 14.38 5.92
C ARG A 298 -17.97 14.95 6.64
N ALA A 299 -18.37 14.28 7.71
CA ALA A 299 -19.27 14.87 8.68
C ALA A 299 -18.60 16.07 9.37
N GLN A 300 -19.41 17.02 9.83
CA GLN A 300 -18.91 18.07 10.72
C GLN A 300 -18.32 17.44 11.98
N VAL A 301 -17.11 17.84 12.33
CA VAL A 301 -16.41 17.34 13.52
C VAL A 301 -17.25 17.63 14.76
N LYS A 302 -17.40 16.63 15.63
CA LYS A 302 -18.17 16.76 16.86
C LYS A 302 -17.48 17.75 17.80
N MET A 303 -18.20 18.80 18.17
CA MET A 303 -17.74 19.87 19.04
C MET A 303 -18.85 20.29 20.01
N ASN A 304 -18.46 20.74 21.19
CA ASN A 304 -19.35 21.24 22.23
C ASN A 304 -19.07 22.72 22.46
N LEU A 305 -20.12 23.54 22.54
CA LEU A 305 -19.98 24.95 22.86
C LEU A 305 -19.67 25.10 24.36
N THR A 306 -18.60 25.82 24.67
CA THR A 306 -18.16 26.08 26.04
C THR A 306 -18.75 27.40 26.58
N SER A 307 -18.67 27.60 27.90
CA SER A 307 -19.22 28.79 28.57
C SER A 307 -18.54 30.10 28.19
N ASP A 308 -17.32 30.06 27.66
CA ASP A 308 -16.56 31.19 27.14
C ASP A 308 -16.81 31.44 25.63
N ASN A 309 -17.86 30.84 25.06
CA ASN A 309 -18.27 30.97 23.65
C ASN A 309 -17.24 30.43 22.64
N PHE A 310 -16.46 29.43 23.01
CA PHE A 310 -15.60 28.68 22.09
C PHE A 310 -16.19 27.31 21.76
N TRP A 311 -15.86 26.78 20.59
CA TRP A 311 -16.15 25.39 20.26
C TRP A 311 -14.98 24.51 20.68
N MET A 312 -15.25 23.52 21.55
CA MET A 312 -14.26 22.54 21.98
C MET A 312 -14.52 21.20 21.30
N ILE A 313 -13.49 20.59 20.73
CA ILE A 313 -13.56 19.25 20.13
C ILE A 313 -14.05 18.24 21.15
N ASP A 314 -14.99 17.38 20.77
CA ASP A 314 -15.47 16.31 21.64
C ASP A 314 -14.36 15.27 21.89
N PRO A 315 -14.21 14.74 23.11
CA PRO A 315 -13.18 13.76 23.42
C PRO A 315 -13.18 12.53 22.50
N SER A 316 -14.32 12.15 21.92
CA SER A 316 -14.41 10.99 21.02
C SER A 316 -13.73 11.19 19.65
N VAL A 317 -13.39 12.43 19.29
CA VAL A 317 -12.72 12.80 18.04
C VAL A 317 -11.55 13.76 18.31
N CYS A 318 -10.98 13.70 19.52
CA CYS A 318 -9.79 14.44 19.87
C CYS A 318 -8.63 14.01 18.96
N ILE A 319 -7.89 14.98 18.43
CA ILE A 319 -6.74 14.67 17.59
C ILE A 319 -5.65 13.99 18.42
N GLU A 320 -5.12 12.89 17.90
CA GLU A 320 -3.87 12.30 18.36
C GLU A 320 -2.69 12.93 17.61
N ASN A 321 -1.46 12.61 18.03
CA ASN A 321 -0.25 13.08 17.33
C ASN A 321 -0.34 12.73 15.84
N TYR A 322 -0.13 13.73 14.98
CA TYR A 322 -0.18 13.62 13.51
C TYR A 322 -1.56 13.34 12.90
N GLY A 323 -2.61 13.19 13.72
CA GLY A 323 -3.99 13.20 13.26
C GLY A 323 -4.47 14.62 12.97
N TYR A 324 -5.62 14.74 12.31
CA TYR A 324 -6.22 16.03 11.99
C TYR A 324 -7.74 15.98 11.98
N ASN A 325 -8.38 17.14 12.08
CA ASN A 325 -9.81 17.33 11.94
C ASN A 325 -10.08 18.39 10.86
N SER A 326 -11.12 18.19 10.05
CA SER A 326 -11.57 19.16 9.05
C SER A 326 -12.87 19.81 9.52
N ILE A 327 -12.81 21.09 9.90
CA ILE A 327 -13.97 21.83 10.39
C ILE A 327 -14.63 22.55 9.22
N LYS A 328 -15.89 22.21 8.91
CA LYS A 328 -16.67 22.94 7.92
C LYS A 328 -17.13 24.27 8.53
N LEU A 329 -16.75 25.36 7.89
CA LEU A 329 -17.19 26.70 8.27
C LEU A 329 -18.44 27.08 7.48
N ASN A 330 -19.33 27.84 8.11
CA ASN A 330 -20.43 28.49 7.41
C ASN A 330 -19.87 29.68 6.65
N ALA A 331 -19.56 29.50 5.37
CA ALA A 331 -19.07 30.57 4.53
C ALA A 331 -20.18 31.64 4.36
N PRO A 332 -19.88 32.92 4.64
CA PRO A 332 -20.83 34.00 4.37
C PRO A 332 -21.03 34.15 2.85
N SER A 333 -22.24 34.54 2.43
CA SER A 333 -22.58 34.67 1.00
C SER A 333 -21.89 35.84 0.29
N GLN A 334 -21.42 36.84 1.06
CA GLN A 334 -20.81 38.07 0.52
C GLN A 334 -19.39 38.31 1.02
N ALA A 335 -19.07 37.96 2.27
CA ALA A 335 -17.74 38.17 2.82
C ALA A 335 -16.74 37.21 2.14
N LYS A 336 -15.58 37.76 1.80
CA LYS A 336 -14.50 37.02 1.13
C LYS A 336 -13.42 36.54 2.10
N ASP A 337 -13.44 37.08 3.31
CA ASP A 337 -12.46 36.78 4.35
C ASP A 337 -13.16 36.08 5.53
N VAL A 338 -12.52 35.03 6.02
CA VAL A 338 -12.94 34.31 7.23
C VAL A 338 -11.77 34.34 8.20
N SER A 339 -12.02 34.83 9.42
CA SER A 339 -11.06 34.79 10.52
C SER A 339 -11.48 33.76 11.55
N VAL A 340 -10.52 32.97 12.01
CA VAL A 340 -10.72 31.92 13.02
C VAL A 340 -9.67 32.08 14.11
N LEU A 341 -10.07 31.91 15.36
CA LEU A 341 -9.18 31.92 16.51
C LEU A 341 -9.06 30.49 17.04
N PHE A 342 -7.83 29.99 17.13
CA PHE A 342 -7.54 28.67 17.68
C PHE A 342 -6.73 28.79 18.97
N GLN A 343 -7.00 27.88 19.91
CA GLN A 343 -6.19 27.70 21.11
C GLN A 343 -5.98 26.21 21.35
N GLY A 344 -4.72 25.78 21.42
CA GLY A 344 -4.36 24.44 21.87
C GLY A 344 -4.71 24.25 23.35
N LYS A 345 -5.45 23.19 23.69
CA LYS A 345 -5.85 22.84 25.06
C LYS A 345 -5.18 21.54 25.52
N ALA A 346 -3.86 21.46 25.38
CA ALA A 346 -3.10 20.27 25.76
C ALA A 346 -3.31 19.94 27.25
N GLY A 347 -3.69 18.69 27.54
CA GLY A 347 -3.83 18.20 28.91
C GLY A 347 -5.10 18.62 29.65
N ALA A 348 -6.13 19.09 28.95
CA ALA A 348 -7.42 19.44 29.53
C ALA A 348 -8.15 18.23 30.15
N ASN A 349 -8.95 18.48 31.20
CA ASN A 349 -9.76 17.44 31.84
C ASN A 349 -10.76 16.83 30.85
N GLY A 350 -10.96 15.51 30.94
CA GLY A 350 -11.82 14.75 30.01
C GLY A 350 -11.11 14.26 28.74
N PHE A 351 -9.84 14.60 28.54
CA PHE A 351 -9.03 14.13 27.41
C PHE A 351 -7.89 13.21 27.88
N ARG A 352 -7.55 12.24 27.03
CA ARG A 352 -6.36 11.41 27.24
C ARG A 352 -5.12 12.29 27.15
N SER A 353 -4.24 12.14 28.12
CA SER A 353 -3.05 12.99 28.29
C SER A 353 -1.80 12.13 28.39
N LEU A 354 -0.99 12.09 27.35
CA LEU A 354 0.30 11.40 27.30
C LEU A 354 1.33 12.31 26.64
N ASN A 355 2.57 12.38 27.16
CA ASN A 355 3.68 13.17 26.62
C ASN A 355 3.28 14.62 26.27
N LYS A 356 2.64 15.34 27.21
CA LYS A 356 2.08 16.70 26.98
C LYS A 356 3.12 17.70 26.46
N ASP A 357 4.37 17.52 26.86
CA ASP A 357 5.56 18.27 26.48
C ASP A 357 6.04 18.01 25.04
N LYS A 358 5.53 16.96 24.40
CA LYS A 358 5.81 16.60 23.00
C LYS A 358 4.63 16.85 22.06
N GLY A 359 3.59 17.55 22.54
CA GLY A 359 2.48 18.01 21.70
C GLY A 359 3.00 18.98 20.65
N GLY A 360 2.66 18.72 19.37
CA GLY A 360 3.00 19.57 18.23
C GLY A 360 2.15 20.83 18.16
#